data_AF-A0A5C4LK23-F1
#
_entry.id   AF-A0A5C4LK23-F1
#
_cell.length_a   1.000
_cell.length_b   1.000
_cell.length_c   1.000
_cell.angle_alpha   90.00
_cell.angle_beta   90.00
_cell.angle_gamma   90.00
#
_symmetry.space_group_name_H-M   'P 1'
#
loop_
_entity.id
_entity.type
_entity.pdbx_description
1 polymer ?
#
loop_
_entity_poly.entity_id
_entity_poly.type
_entity_poly.pdbx_seq_one_letter_code
_entity_poly.pdbx_strand_id
1 'polypeptide(L)'
;MRLTLAAATLALVAGSALPALAYDGTKCKAAGDCWEPKPGFPDRIAGTKYDPKHDPKELNKQSESIKAMEERNRKRVEAFKKTGKWEYDVNKIAAQ
;
A
#
# COMPACT_ATOMS: atom_id res chain seq x y z
N MET A 1 6.16 -49.84 -18.57
CA MET A 1 5.62 -49.41 -17.25
C MET A 1 6.49 -48.38 -16.53
N ARG A 2 7.83 -48.52 -16.48
CA ARG A 2 8.70 -47.50 -15.82
C ARG A 2 8.76 -46.15 -16.58
N LEU A 3 8.84 -46.19 -17.92
CA LEU A 3 8.81 -44.97 -18.74
C LEU A 3 7.48 -44.20 -18.66
N THR A 4 6.36 -44.93 -18.59
CA THR A 4 5.02 -44.33 -18.50
C THR A 4 4.77 -43.68 -17.13
N LEU A 5 5.31 -44.26 -16.04
CA LEU A 5 5.27 -43.64 -14.72
C LEU A 5 6.16 -42.38 -14.64
N ALA A 6 7.35 -42.42 -15.24
CA ALA A 6 8.27 -41.27 -15.27
C ALA A 6 7.70 -40.11 -16.10
N ALA A 7 7.04 -40.39 -17.22
CA ALA A 7 6.37 -39.37 -18.03
C ALA A 7 5.17 -38.75 -17.29
N ALA A 8 4.40 -39.56 -16.55
CA ALA A 8 3.25 -39.08 -15.77
C ALA A 8 3.68 -38.19 -14.59
N THR A 9 4.78 -38.51 -13.90
CA THR A 9 5.31 -37.66 -12.82
C THR A 9 5.90 -36.36 -13.33
N LEU A 10 6.60 -36.36 -14.48
CA LEU A 10 7.07 -35.13 -15.13
C LEU A 10 5.92 -34.22 -15.57
N ALA A 11 4.83 -34.77 -16.12
CA ALA A 11 3.65 -34.01 -16.50
C ALA A 11 2.95 -33.36 -15.28
N LEU A 12 2.88 -34.08 -14.16
CA LEU A 12 2.27 -33.58 -12.92
C LEU A 12 3.10 -32.44 -12.30
N VAL A 13 4.43 -32.56 -12.32
CA VAL A 13 5.35 -31.52 -11.84
C VAL A 13 5.31 -30.29 -12.74
N ALA A 14 5.34 -30.46 -14.07
CA ALA A 14 5.21 -29.36 -15.02
C ALA A 14 3.86 -28.62 -14.91
N GLY A 15 2.77 -29.33 -14.65
CA GLY A 15 1.44 -28.74 -14.44
C GLY A 15 1.34 -27.88 -13.17
N SER A 16 2.11 -28.21 -12.13
CA SER A 16 2.10 -27.48 -10.85
C SER A 16 2.82 -26.12 -10.89
N ALA A 17 3.68 -25.87 -11.90
CA ALA A 17 4.41 -24.61 -12.08
C ALA A 17 3.65 -23.55 -12.90
N LEU A 18 2.56 -23.91 -13.58
CA LEU A 18 1.75 -23.01 -14.41
C LEU A 18 1.15 -21.77 -13.69
N PRO A 19 0.72 -21.81 -12.41
CA PRO A 19 0.11 -20.64 -11.79
C PRO A 19 1.12 -19.51 -11.50
N ALA A 20 2.42 -19.79 -11.50
CA ALA A 20 3.46 -18.75 -11.41
C ALA A 20 3.57 -17.89 -12.68
N LEU A 21 3.11 -18.40 -13.83
CA LEU A 21 3.17 -17.71 -15.13
C LEU A 21 1.89 -16.93 -15.49
N ALA A 22 0.86 -16.96 -14.65
CA ALA A 22 -0.44 -16.40 -15.02
C ALA A 22 -0.60 -14.89 -14.73
N TYR A 23 0.22 -14.34 -13.83
CA TYR A 23 0.41 -12.89 -13.67
C TYR A 23 1.91 -12.63 -13.70
N ASP A 24 2.42 -12.29 -14.88
CA ASP A 24 3.84 -12.07 -15.18
C ASP A 24 4.22 -10.57 -15.25
N GLY A 25 3.24 -9.68 -15.14
CA GLY A 25 3.41 -8.23 -15.15
C GLY A 25 3.56 -7.59 -16.53
N THR A 26 3.36 -8.34 -17.62
CA THR A 26 3.58 -7.85 -18.99
C THR A 26 2.30 -7.39 -19.71
N LYS A 27 1.12 -7.74 -19.19
CA LYS A 27 -0.17 -7.35 -19.77
C LYS A 27 -0.69 -6.08 -19.10
N CYS A 28 -0.70 -4.99 -19.84
CA CYS A 28 -1.09 -3.68 -19.32
C CYS A 28 -2.43 -3.23 -19.90
N LYS A 29 -3.43 -3.00 -19.04
CA LYS A 29 -4.75 -2.46 -19.43
C LYS A 29 -4.67 -0.96 -19.78
N ALA A 30 -3.66 -0.28 -19.25
CA ALA A 30 -3.28 1.09 -19.58
C ALA A 30 -1.78 1.29 -19.32
N ALA A 31 -1.21 2.40 -19.80
CA ALA A 31 0.20 2.73 -19.53
C ALA A 31 0.45 2.83 -18.00
N GLY A 32 1.34 1.99 -17.47
CA GLY A 32 1.68 1.95 -16.05
C GLY A 32 0.73 1.14 -15.17
N ASP A 33 -0.31 0.50 -15.73
CA ASP A 33 -1.25 -0.33 -14.99
C ASP A 33 -1.34 -1.73 -15.62
N CYS A 34 -0.54 -2.65 -15.06
CA CYS A 34 -0.37 -4.01 -15.56
C CYS A 34 -0.81 -5.08 -14.55
N TRP A 35 -1.57 -4.68 -13.52
CA TRP A 35 -2.00 -5.59 -12.47
C TRP A 35 -3.09 -6.56 -12.96
N GLU A 36 -2.96 -7.84 -12.61
CA GLU A 36 -3.95 -8.90 -12.84
C GLU A 36 -4.10 -9.75 -11.56
N PRO A 37 -5.29 -10.32 -11.27
CA PRO A 37 -5.42 -11.30 -10.20
C PRO A 37 -4.73 -12.61 -10.60
N LYS A 38 -4.10 -13.27 -9.63
CA LYS A 38 -3.60 -14.63 -9.85
C LYS A 38 -4.77 -15.61 -10.06
N PRO A 39 -4.57 -16.75 -10.75
CA PRO A 39 -5.60 -17.77 -10.89
C PRO A 39 -6.17 -18.19 -9.54
N GLY A 40 -7.51 -18.16 -9.42
CA GLY A 40 -8.22 -18.47 -8.18
C GLY A 40 -8.37 -17.30 -7.20
N PHE A 41 -7.88 -16.10 -7.53
CA PHE A 41 -8.09 -14.87 -6.74
C PHE A 41 -9.05 -13.90 -7.46
N PRO A 42 -9.81 -13.08 -6.71
CA PRO A 42 -10.77 -12.15 -7.30
C PRO A 42 -10.11 -10.84 -7.76
N ASP A 43 -10.67 -10.21 -8.79
CA ASP A 43 -10.30 -8.85 -9.24
C ASP A 43 -10.61 -7.77 -8.18
N ARG A 44 -11.66 -7.98 -7.40
CA ARG A 44 -12.11 -7.08 -6.32
C ARG A 44 -12.21 -7.87 -5.03
N ILE A 45 -11.54 -7.40 -3.98
CA ILE A 45 -11.45 -8.11 -2.70
C ILE A 45 -12.57 -7.75 -1.71
N ALA A 46 -13.28 -6.64 -1.91
CA ALA A 46 -14.40 -6.23 -1.07
C ALA A 46 -15.52 -7.28 -1.07
N GLY A 47 -16.00 -7.68 0.11
CA GLY A 47 -17.00 -8.74 0.29
C GLY A 47 -16.49 -10.17 0.13
N THR A 48 -15.19 -10.37 -0.18
CA THR A 48 -14.60 -11.71 -0.30
C THR A 48 -13.95 -12.16 1.01
N LYS A 49 -13.44 -13.39 1.06
CA LYS A 49 -12.62 -13.86 2.20
C LYS A 49 -11.29 -13.10 2.36
N TYR A 50 -10.91 -12.30 1.36
CA TYR A 50 -9.70 -11.47 1.36
C TYR A 50 -9.99 -9.98 1.64
N ASP A 51 -11.23 -9.64 2.02
CA ASP A 51 -11.60 -8.25 2.35
C ASP A 51 -10.84 -7.77 3.59
N PRO A 52 -10.02 -6.70 3.50
CA PRO A 52 -9.23 -6.20 4.61
C PRO A 52 -10.04 -5.42 5.65
N LYS A 53 -11.28 -5.00 5.31
CA LYS A 53 -12.21 -4.31 6.22
C LYS A 53 -11.59 -3.16 7.02
N HIS A 54 -10.76 -2.35 6.37
CA HIS A 54 -10.12 -1.20 7.00
C HIS A 54 -11.16 -0.23 7.57
N ASP A 55 -10.97 0.19 8.83
CA ASP A 55 -11.75 1.28 9.41
C ASP A 55 -11.32 2.62 8.79
N PRO A 56 -12.23 3.38 8.15
CA PRO A 56 -11.92 4.70 7.61
C PRO A 56 -11.32 5.67 8.64
N LYS A 57 -11.68 5.54 9.93
CA LYS A 57 -11.12 6.37 10.99
C LYS A 57 -9.64 6.11 11.19
N GLU A 58 -9.20 4.86 11.10
CA GLU A 58 -7.78 4.49 11.21
C GLU A 58 -6.99 4.97 10.00
N LEU A 59 -7.53 4.79 8.79
CA LEU A 59 -6.87 5.23 7.55
C LEU A 59 -6.64 6.76 7.52
N ASN A 60 -7.51 7.53 8.15
CA ASN A 60 -7.42 8.99 8.13
C ASN A 60 -6.41 9.59 9.12
N LYS A 61 -5.97 8.84 10.15
CA LYS A 61 -5.08 9.34 11.21
C LYS A 61 -3.79 9.96 10.68
N GLN A 62 -3.22 9.41 9.61
CA GLN A 62 -1.99 9.94 9.00
C GLN A 62 -2.19 11.36 8.47
N SER A 63 -3.30 11.64 7.79
CA SER A 63 -3.59 12.97 7.24
C SER A 63 -3.88 13.98 8.35
N GLU A 64 -4.61 13.56 9.38
CA GLU A 64 -4.91 14.40 10.55
C GLU A 64 -3.63 14.78 11.32
N SER A 65 -2.73 13.80 11.53
CA SER A 65 -1.42 14.03 12.13
C SER A 65 -0.60 15.04 11.34
N ILE A 66 -0.54 14.89 10.01
CA ILE A 66 0.18 15.81 9.12
C ILE A 66 -0.40 17.22 9.19
N LYS A 67 -1.73 17.39 9.09
CA LYS A 67 -2.37 18.71 9.22
C LYS A 67 -2.05 19.38 10.55
N ALA A 68 -2.07 18.62 11.65
CA ALA A 68 -1.70 19.15 12.96
C ALA A 68 -0.21 19.53 13.03
N MET A 69 0.69 18.77 12.38
CA MET A 69 2.11 19.10 12.27
C MET A 69 2.34 20.38 11.46
N GLU A 70 1.68 20.50 10.30
CA GLU A 70 1.74 21.68 9.43
C GLU A 70 1.28 22.94 10.16
N GLU A 71 0.15 22.87 10.88
CA GLU A 71 -0.36 24.00 11.65
C GLU A 71 0.60 24.42 12.78
N ARG A 72 1.20 23.45 13.49
CA ARG A 72 2.23 23.76 14.49
C ARG A 72 3.48 24.39 13.86
N ASN A 73 3.91 23.90 12.70
CA ASN A 73 5.05 24.47 11.97
C ASN A 73 4.78 25.89 11.48
N ARG A 74 3.57 26.15 10.96
CA ARG A 74 3.13 27.48 10.56
C ARG A 74 3.25 28.48 11.73
N LYS A 75 2.71 28.14 12.90
CA LYS A 75 2.82 28.97 14.12
C LYS A 75 4.27 29.28 14.50
N ARG A 76 5.15 28.28 14.45
CA ARG A 76 6.58 28.45 14.75
C ARG A 76 7.25 29.42 13.78
N VAL A 77 7.04 29.22 12.48
CA VAL A 77 7.64 30.06 11.44
C VAL A 77 7.13 31.49 11.50
N GLU A 78 5.83 31.70 11.73
CA GLU A 78 5.26 33.04 11.88
C GLU A 78 5.82 33.78 13.09
N ALA A 79 5.93 33.11 14.24
CA ALA A 79 6.53 33.68 15.43
C ALA A 79 8.00 34.03 15.21
N PHE A 80 8.77 33.12 14.60
CA PHE A 80 10.18 33.35 14.29
C PHE A 80 10.37 34.56 13.36
N LYS A 81 9.55 34.69 12.31
CA LYS A 81 9.58 35.86 11.41
C LYS A 81 9.29 37.17 12.14
N LYS A 82 8.36 37.16 13.11
CA LYS A 82 7.96 38.35 13.86
C LYS A 82 9.00 38.78 14.90
N THR A 83 9.62 37.82 15.60
CA THR A 83 10.47 38.10 16.77
C THR A 83 11.97 38.01 16.47
N GLY A 84 12.36 37.35 15.38
CA GLY A 84 13.75 37.01 15.08
C GLY A 84 14.35 35.92 15.99
N LYS A 85 13.56 35.33 16.90
CA LYS A 85 14.00 34.28 17.83
C LYS A 85 13.16 33.01 17.62
N TRP A 86 13.83 31.88 17.43
CA TRP A 86 13.16 30.60 17.25
C TRP A 86 12.61 30.07 18.57
N GLU A 87 11.35 29.61 18.57
CA GLU A 87 10.71 28.88 19.66
C GLU A 87 9.99 27.65 19.07
N TYR A 88 10.22 26.47 19.64
CA TYR A 88 9.65 25.21 19.15
C TYR A 88 8.34 24.85 19.87
N ASP A 89 8.26 25.17 21.17
CA ASP A 89 7.09 24.90 21.98
C ASP A 89 5.98 25.91 21.65
N VAL A 90 4.96 25.44 20.93
CA VAL A 90 3.83 26.27 20.50
C VAL A 90 3.05 26.88 21.66
N ASN A 91 3.11 26.29 22.86
CA ASN A 91 2.46 26.84 24.05
C ASN A 91 3.19 28.08 24.57
N LYS A 92 4.52 28.14 24.41
CA LYS A 92 5.32 29.33 24.76
C LYS A 92 5.14 30.46 23.76
N ILE A 93 4.87 30.15 22.48
CA ILE A 93 4.54 31.14 21.45
C ILE A 93 3.19 31.81 21.75
N ALA A 94 2.20 31.04 22.21
CA ALA A 94 0.86 31.56 22.51
C ALA A 94 0.81 32.48 23.74
N ALA A 95 1.83 32.44 24.59
CA ALA A 95 1.93 33.25 25.81
C ALA A 95 2.78 34.53 25.63
N GLN A 96 3.31 34.79 24.42
CA GLN A 96 4.15 35.95 24.08
C GLN A 96 3.33 37.16 23.60
#